data_AF-A0A354GPP0-F1
#
_entry.id   AF-A0A354GPP0-F1
#
_cell.length_a   1.000
_cell.length_b   1.000
_cell.length_c   1.000
_cell.angle_alpha   90.00
_cell.angle_beta   90.00
_cell.angle_gamma   90.00
#
_symmetry.space_group_name_H-M   'P 1'
#
loop_
_entity.id
_entity.type
_entity.pdbx_description
1 polymer ?
#
loop_
_entity_poly.entity_id
_entity_poly.type
_entity_poly.pdbx_seq_one_letter_code
_entity_poly.pdbx_strand_id
1 'polypeptide(L)'
;MPVRDHFRPPLDDMRHWEGLHGGWPMMIVAGLRRKLPRRYFAEPRVHSGSSAEIDVATFENEGEGVLAAGDVNDNSGGIATAV
;
A
#
# COMPACT_ATOMS: atom_id res chain seq x y z
N MET A 1 15.49 19.20 17.74
CA MET A 1 15.28 17.74 17.87
C MET A 1 15.39 17.13 16.47
N PRO A 2 16.21 16.09 16.26
CA PRO A 2 16.22 15.39 14.98
C PRO A 2 14.89 14.64 14.79
N VAL A 3 14.25 14.82 13.63
CA VAL A 3 13.07 14.05 13.25
C VAL A 3 13.54 12.61 12.98
N ARG A 4 13.03 11.65 13.75
CA ARG A 4 13.32 10.23 13.51
C ARG A 4 12.53 9.78 12.29
N ASP A 5 13.27 9.26 11.31
CA ASP A 5 12.69 8.55 10.19
C ASP A 5 12.37 7.12 10.64
N HIS A 6 11.08 6.84 10.73
CA HIS A 6 10.54 5.55 11.16
C HIS A 6 10.29 4.59 9.99
N PHE A 7 10.53 5.03 8.75
CA PHE A 7 10.33 4.26 7.53
C PHE A 7 11.68 3.78 6.99
N ARG A 8 12.27 2.81 7.69
CA ARG A 8 13.59 2.22 7.41
C ARG A 8 13.50 0.70 7.40
N PRO A 9 14.54 -0.01 6.94
CA PRO A 9 14.52 -1.47 6.90
C PRO A 9 14.17 -2.08 8.26
N PRO A 10 13.32 -3.12 8.29
CA PRO A 10 12.79 -3.86 7.13
C PRO A 10 11.47 -3.29 6.55
N LEU A 11 10.98 -2.15 7.07
CA LEU A 11 9.62 -1.70 6.77
C LEU A 11 9.49 -1.13 5.36
N ASP A 12 10.48 -0.38 4.89
CA ASP A 12 10.56 0.15 3.52
C ASP A 12 10.82 -0.95 2.48
N ASP A 13 11.48 -2.04 2.86
CA ASP A 13 11.65 -3.23 2.00
C ASP A 13 10.33 -3.98 1.76
N MET A 14 9.42 -3.94 2.74
CA MET A 14 8.21 -4.77 2.76
C MET A 14 6.92 -3.99 2.44
N ARG A 15 6.93 -2.67 2.56
CA ARG A 15 5.72 -1.83 2.48
C ARG A 15 6.00 -0.56 1.71
N HIS A 16 5.01 -0.14 0.92
CA HIS A 16 5.05 1.13 0.22
C HIS A 16 4.70 2.29 1.15
N TRP A 17 5.41 3.42 0.98
CA TRP A 17 5.14 4.65 1.70
C TRP A 17 3.67 5.06 1.54
N GLU A 18 3.12 4.94 0.33
CA GLU A 18 1.74 5.25 -0.07
C GLU A 18 0.71 4.47 0.75
N GLY A 19 1.00 3.23 1.12
CA GLY A 19 0.13 2.42 1.97
C GLY A 19 0.04 2.96 3.40
N LEU A 20 1.13 3.55 3.90
CA LEU A 20 1.18 4.14 5.24
C LEU A 20 0.44 5.48 5.32
N HIS A 21 0.62 6.36 4.33
CA HIS A 21 0.13 7.75 4.40
C HIS A 21 -1.06 8.06 3.48
N GLY A 22 -1.44 7.17 2.57
CA GLY A 22 -2.45 7.42 1.54
C GLY A 22 -3.85 7.72 2.07
N GLY A 23 -4.21 7.20 3.25
CA GLY A 23 -5.49 7.49 3.91
C GLY A 23 -5.56 8.84 4.62
N TRP A 24 -4.41 9.44 4.95
CA TRP A 24 -4.37 10.65 5.77
C TRP A 24 -5.06 11.86 5.10
N PRO A 25 -4.85 12.17 3.80
CA PRO A 25 -5.59 13.23 3.11
C PRO A 25 -7.11 13.05 3.19
N MET A 26 -7.61 11.81 3.06
CA MET A 26 -9.03 11.51 3.19
C MET A 26 -9.57 11.82 4.59
N MET A 27 -8.81 11.48 5.63
CA MET A 27 -9.21 11.75 7.02
C MET A 27 -9.27 13.25 7.32
N ILE A 28 -8.33 14.04 6.77
CA ILE A 28 -8.38 15.51 6.86
C ILE A 28 -9.64 16.04 6.19
N VAL A 29 -9.93 15.60 4.96
CA VAL A 29 -11.14 16.00 4.22
C VAL A 29 -12.41 15.64 4.99
N ALA A 30 -12.48 14.43 5.55
CA ALA A 30 -13.62 13.98 6.35
C ALA A 30 -13.84 14.88 7.59
N GLY A 31 -12.76 15.32 8.24
CA GLY A 31 -12.81 16.27 9.35
C GLY A 31 -13.24 17.68 8.92
N LEU A 32 -12.71 18.18 7.81
CA LEU A 32 -13.02 19.52 7.28
C LEU A 32 -14.45 19.63 6.77
N ARG A 33 -14.98 18.59 6.10
CA ARG A 33 -16.36 18.58 5.57
C ARG A 33 -17.41 18.90 6.63
N ARG A 34 -17.17 18.56 7.90
CA ARG A 34 -18.08 18.85 9.02
C ARG A 34 -18.00 20.29 9.53
N LYS A 35 -16.97 21.04 9.15
CA LYS A 35 -16.64 22.38 9.68
C LYS A 35 -16.72 23.47 8.62
N LEU A 36 -16.68 23.11 7.33
CA LEU A 36 -16.63 24.08 6.26
C LEU A 36 -17.94 24.87 6.13
N PRO A 37 -17.88 26.22 6.01
CA PRO A 37 -19.06 27.03 5.73
C PRO A 37 -19.67 26.73 4.37
N ARG A 38 -20.91 27.18 4.16
CA ARG A 38 -21.53 27.19 2.82
C ARG A 38 -20.59 27.86 1.82
N ARG A 39 -20.45 27.23 0.64
CA ARG A 39 -19.58 27.63 -0.49
C ARG A 39 -18.12 27.20 -0.41
N TYR A 40 -17.69 26.49 0.63
CA TYR A 40 -16.36 25.90 0.70
C TYR A 40 -16.42 24.38 0.52
N PHE A 41 -15.39 23.83 -0.12
CA PHE A 41 -15.26 22.39 -0.39
C PHE A 41 -13.87 21.90 -0.01
N ALA A 42 -13.80 20.65 0.45
CA ALA A 42 -12.56 19.93 0.66
C ALA A 42 -12.61 18.64 -0.16
N GLU A 43 -11.54 18.40 -0.92
CA GLU A 43 -11.34 17.22 -1.74
C GLU A 43 -9.93 16.66 -1.50
N PRO A 44 -9.78 15.32 -1.48
CA PRO A 44 -8.46 14.70 -1.49
C PRO A 44 -7.83 14.94 -2.87
N ARG A 45 -6.56 15.35 -2.90
CA ARG A 45 -5.80 15.38 -4.14
C ARG A 45 -4.65 14.41 -4.03
N VAL A 46 -4.80 13.27 -4.68
CA VAL A 46 -3.75 12.27 -4.81
C VAL A 46 -3.33 12.28 -6.28
N HIS A 47 -2.06 12.55 -6.54
CA HIS A 47 -1.46 12.32 -7.84
C HIS A 47 -0.71 11.00 -7.76
N SER A 48 -1.29 9.94 -8.34
CA SER A 48 -0.45 8.84 -8.82
C SER A 48 0.41 9.43 -9.94
N GLY A 49 1.73 9.19 -9.91
CA GLY A 49 2.65 9.68 -10.96
C GLY A 49 2.28 9.16 -12.35
N SER A 50 3.16 9.36 -13.33
CA SER A 50 2.94 8.87 -14.71
C SER A 50 2.78 7.34 -14.83
N SER A 51 3.15 6.60 -13.78
CA SER A 51 3.00 5.16 -13.66
C SER A 51 2.13 4.83 -12.45
N ALA A 52 1.05 4.09 -12.69
CA ALA A 52 0.34 3.36 -11.65
C ALA A 52 0.76 1.89 -11.76
N GLU A 53 1.39 1.36 -10.72
CA GLU A 53 1.71 -0.06 -10.61
C GLU A 53 0.63 -0.73 -9.76
N ILE A 54 0.00 -1.77 -10.31
CA ILE A 54 -0.92 -2.62 -9.57
C ILE A 54 -0.14 -3.90 -9.29
N ASP A 55 0.42 -3.99 -8.08
CA ASP A 55 1.05 -5.22 -7.62
C ASP A 55 -0.04 -6.21 -7.21
N VAL A 56 -0.15 -7.32 -7.94
CA VAL A 56 -1.01 -8.47 -7.60
C VAL A 56 -0.11 -9.58 -7.09
N ALA A 57 0.45 -9.39 -5.90
CA ALA A 57 1.17 -10.43 -5.19
C ALA A 57 0.21 -11.23 -4.28
N THR A 58 0.25 -12.56 -4.38
CA THR A 58 -0.14 -13.42 -3.26
C THR A 58 0.92 -13.21 -2.19
N PHE A 59 0.56 -12.59 -1.06
CA PHE A 59 1.51 -12.34 0.03
C PHE A 59 1.95 -13.67 0.67
N GLU A 60 3.08 -14.23 0.24
CA GLU A 60 3.76 -15.31 0.97
C GLU A 60 4.78 -14.67 1.93
N ASN A 61 4.47 -14.72 3.22
CA ASN A 61 5.39 -14.28 4.26
C ASN A 61 6.33 -15.44 4.62
N GLU A 62 7.41 -15.63 3.86
CA GLU A 62 8.48 -16.58 4.21
C GLU A 62 9.31 -16.02 5.38
N GLY A 63 8.69 -15.98 6.56
CA GLY A 63 9.23 -15.33 7.75
C GLY A 63 9.10 -16.14 9.03
N GLU A 64 8.74 -17.43 8.97
CA GLU A 64 8.89 -18.35 10.10
C GLU A 64 9.70 -19.57 9.69
N GLY A 65 10.99 -19.51 10.00
CA GLY A 65 11.85 -20.65 10.34
C GLY A 65 11.91 -21.81 9.33
N VAL A 66 13.04 -21.91 8.64
CA VAL A 66 13.49 -23.13 7.96
C VAL A 66 13.28 -24.35 8.86
N LEU A 67 12.24 -25.13 8.59
CA LEU A 67 12.15 -26.54 8.95
C LEU A 67 12.10 -27.31 7.63
N ALA A 68 13.25 -27.87 7.26
CA ALA A 68 13.41 -28.69 6.08
C ALA A 68 12.43 -29.87 6.07
N ALA A 69 11.67 -30.04 4.99
CA ALA A 69 11.48 -31.31 4.27
C ALA A 69 10.45 -31.16 3.13
N GLY A 70 10.83 -31.54 1.91
CA GLY A 70 9.90 -32.11 0.92
C GLY A 70 9.74 -31.38 -0.40
N ASP A 71 10.55 -31.79 -1.37
CA ASP A 71 10.32 -31.75 -2.82
C ASP A 71 8.86 -31.99 -3.24
N VAL A 72 8.22 -31.04 -3.95
CA VAL A 72 7.25 -31.32 -5.05
C VAL A 72 7.22 -30.15 -6.04
N ASN A 73 7.59 -30.46 -7.28
CA ASN A 73 7.46 -29.68 -8.49
C ASN A 73 5.98 -29.64 -8.94
N ASP A 74 5.35 -28.47 -9.11
CA ASP A 74 4.19 -28.40 -10.01
C ASP A 74 3.99 -27.02 -10.65
N ASN A 75 3.96 -27.05 -11.99
CA ASN A 75 3.97 -25.91 -12.88
C ASN A 75 2.52 -25.64 -13.34
N SER A 76 1.85 -24.62 -12.79
CA SER A 76 0.52 -24.21 -13.28
C SER A 76 0.31 -22.71 -13.18
N GLY A 77 0.79 -21.97 -14.19
CA GLY A 77 0.48 -20.56 -14.39
C GLY A 77 -0.86 -20.40 -15.13
N GLY A 78 -1.87 -19.86 -14.45
CA GLY A 78 -3.18 -19.56 -15.05
C GLY A 78 -3.19 -18.19 -15.75
N ILE A 79 -3.72 -18.14 -16.97
CA ILE A 79 -4.04 -16.90 -17.69
C ILE A 79 -5.52 -16.56 -17.53
N ALA A 80 -5.84 -15.30 -17.22
CA ALA A 80 -7.21 -14.77 -17.26
C ALA A 80 -7.30 -13.70 -18.35
N THR A 81 -8.01 -14.03 -19.44
CA THR A 81 -8.37 -13.07 -20.50
C THR A 81 -9.82 -12.64 -20.28
N ALA A 82 -10.06 -11.33 -20.18
CA ALA A 82 -11.41 -10.78 -20.27
C ALA A 82 -11.66 -10.26 -21.70
N VAL A 83 -12.89 -10.48 -22.21
CA VAL A 83 -13.39 -10.01 -23.51
C VAL A 83 -14.20 -8.73 -23.31
#